data_AF-A0A268TDV2-F1
#
_entry.id   AF-A0A268TDV2-F1
#
_cell.length_a   1.000
_cell.length_b   1.000
_cell.length_c   1.000
_cell.angle_alpha   90.00
_cell.angle_beta   90.00
_cell.angle_gamma   90.00
#
_symmetry.space_group_name_H-M   'P 1'
#
loop_
_entity.id
_entity.type
_entity.pdbx_description
1 polymer ?
#
loop_
_entity_poly.entity_id
_entity_poly.type
_entity_poly.pdbx_seq_one_letter_code
_entity_poly.pdbx_strand_id
1 'polypeptide(L)'
;MDSGGKTIEFLDFVKNLIISPPEQVFLMGDVFHLFLGHLPSSQKENAGLIALINALSEKTEVFYFEGNHDFGINSVLLPCVKLYPRSLQPALFLWEGRRFFLAHGDIFITKTYECYIRTMTSPLVLSLLKLLDRLSLGVIYAKVSKKIQKKPIKLLQMDGGAFEKFALERFEKYSQFAKKNNLGFVGGVIEGHFHIGKKLDYYISLPSFYCEKRAFIIQSNQKS
;
A
#
# COMPACT_ATOMS: atom_id res chain seq x y z
N MET A 1 -1.83 -1.02 -23.66
CA MET A 1 -2.29 -2.20 -22.89
C MET A 1 -3.36 -1.73 -21.93
N ASP A 2 -4.54 -2.33 -22.00
CA ASP A 2 -5.75 -1.89 -21.31
C ASP A 2 -5.64 -2.09 -19.79
N SER A 3 -5.93 -1.03 -19.01
CA SER A 3 -6.00 -1.06 -17.55
C SER A 3 -7.12 -1.97 -17.03
N GLY A 4 -8.13 -2.26 -17.87
CA GLY A 4 -9.23 -3.17 -17.54
C GLY A 4 -8.77 -4.60 -17.25
N GLY A 5 -7.89 -5.17 -18.08
CA GLY A 5 -7.42 -6.55 -17.93
C GLY A 5 -6.61 -6.78 -16.64
N LYS A 6 -5.73 -5.84 -16.29
CA LYS A 6 -4.91 -5.91 -15.08
C LYS A 6 -5.73 -5.86 -13.78
N THR A 7 -6.85 -5.16 -13.81
CA THR A 7 -7.77 -5.07 -12.66
C THR A 7 -8.46 -6.41 -12.42
N ILE A 8 -8.94 -7.07 -13.48
CA ILE A 8 -9.59 -8.38 -13.39
C ILE A 8 -8.64 -9.43 -12.79
N GLU A 9 -7.40 -9.46 -13.25
CA GLU A 9 -6.38 -10.40 -12.76
C GLU A 9 -6.10 -10.22 -11.26
N PHE A 10 -6.05 -8.98 -10.77
CA PHE A 10 -5.88 -8.73 -9.34
C PHE A 10 -7.09 -9.17 -8.52
N LEU A 11 -8.32 -8.92 -9.01
CA LEU A 11 -9.53 -9.40 -8.35
C LEU A 11 -9.55 -10.92 -8.25
N ASP A 12 -9.15 -11.62 -9.32
CA ASP A 12 -9.09 -13.08 -9.33
C ASP A 12 -7.99 -13.61 -8.40
N PHE A 13 -6.86 -12.91 -8.30
CA PHE A 13 -5.84 -13.21 -7.30
C PHE A 13 -6.39 -13.12 -5.87
N VAL A 14 -7.12 -12.05 -5.53
CA VAL A 14 -7.75 -11.92 -4.20
C VAL A 14 -8.79 -13.02 -3.97
N LYS A 15 -9.59 -13.40 -4.97
CA LYS A 15 -10.52 -14.54 -4.87
C LYS A 15 -9.79 -15.86 -4.58
N ASN A 16 -8.64 -16.09 -5.22
CA ASN A 16 -7.84 -17.28 -4.95
C ASN A 16 -7.29 -17.30 -3.52
N LEU A 17 -6.89 -16.15 -2.97
CA LEU A 17 -6.54 -16.03 -1.55
C LEU A 17 -7.74 -16.35 -0.64
N ILE A 18 -8.97 -16.00 -1.03
CA ILE A 18 -10.17 -16.35 -0.24
C ILE A 18 -10.45 -17.86 -0.26
N ILE A 19 -10.12 -18.55 -1.37
CA ILE A 19 -10.29 -20.01 -1.51
C ILE A 19 -9.25 -20.76 -0.68
N SER A 20 -7.99 -20.33 -0.74
CA SER A 20 -6.87 -20.92 0.00
C SER A 20 -6.13 -19.83 0.80
N PRO A 21 -6.69 -19.38 1.93
CA PRO A 21 -6.14 -18.27 2.69
C PRO A 21 -4.79 -18.64 3.34
N PRO A 22 -3.77 -17.80 3.21
CA PRO A 22 -2.58 -17.91 4.05
C PRO A 22 -2.92 -17.48 5.49
N GLU A 23 -1.98 -17.64 6.42
CA GLU A 23 -2.19 -17.20 7.81
C GLU A 23 -2.33 -15.67 7.95
N GLN A 24 -1.56 -14.93 7.14
CA GLN A 24 -1.55 -13.47 7.15
C GLN A 24 -1.43 -12.92 5.73
N VAL A 25 -2.05 -11.77 5.48
CA VAL A 25 -1.94 -11.01 4.24
C VAL A 25 -1.57 -9.56 4.56
N PHE A 26 -0.49 -9.09 3.93
CA PHE A 26 -0.04 -7.70 4.03
C PHE A 26 -0.31 -6.97 2.70
N LEU A 27 -1.26 -6.05 2.72
CA LEU A 27 -1.61 -5.17 1.61
C LEU A 27 -0.82 -3.85 1.74
N MET A 28 0.24 -3.69 0.95
CA MET A 28 1.30 -2.68 1.16
C MET A 28 1.08 -1.38 0.35
N GLY A 29 -0.15 -0.86 0.37
CA GLY A 29 -0.57 0.37 -0.32
C GLY A 29 -0.65 0.25 -1.84
N ASP A 30 -1.30 1.22 -2.47
CA ASP A 30 -1.64 1.26 -3.90
C ASP A 30 -2.32 -0.04 -4.39
N VAL A 31 -3.15 -0.63 -3.54
CA VAL A 31 -3.99 -1.82 -3.80
C VAL A 31 -5.12 -1.47 -4.76
N PHE A 32 -5.64 -0.25 -4.65
CA PHE A 32 -6.58 0.32 -5.60
C PHE A 32 -5.83 1.27 -6.54
N HIS A 33 -6.29 1.38 -7.79
CA HIS A 33 -5.76 2.38 -8.72
C HIS A 33 -5.98 3.83 -8.23
N LEU A 34 -7.13 4.06 -7.60
CA LEU A 34 -7.45 5.27 -6.84
C LEU A 34 -8.56 4.91 -5.84
N PHE A 35 -8.33 5.19 -4.57
CA PHE A 35 -9.33 5.02 -3.53
C PHE A 35 -9.23 6.11 -2.46
N LEU A 36 -10.28 6.92 -2.38
CA LEU A 36 -10.42 7.96 -1.37
C LEU A 36 -11.53 7.51 -0.42
N GLY A 37 -11.16 6.81 0.65
CA GLY A 37 -12.12 6.08 1.50
C GLY A 37 -13.21 6.96 2.12
N HIS A 38 -13.01 8.26 2.23
CA HIS A 38 -14.02 9.20 2.74
C HIS A 38 -15.06 9.66 1.68
N LEU A 39 -14.83 9.39 0.39
CA LEU A 39 -15.69 9.81 -0.72
C LEU A 39 -16.72 8.72 -1.08
N PRO A 40 -18.03 9.03 -1.04
CA PRO A 40 -19.07 8.06 -1.42
C PRO A 40 -18.93 7.51 -2.85
N SER A 41 -18.59 8.35 -3.84
CA SER A 41 -18.41 7.86 -5.21
C SER A 41 -17.20 6.92 -5.34
N SER A 42 -16.13 7.17 -4.59
CA SER A 42 -14.93 6.33 -4.57
C SER A 42 -15.20 4.97 -3.94
N GLN A 43 -15.97 4.94 -2.85
CA GLN A 43 -16.46 3.69 -2.26
C GLN A 43 -17.33 2.91 -3.24
N LYS A 44 -18.25 3.59 -3.94
CA LYS A 44 -19.13 2.95 -4.92
C LYS A 44 -18.35 2.36 -6.11
N GLU A 45 -17.39 3.11 -6.67
CA GLU A 45 -16.58 2.65 -7.79
C GLU A 45 -15.72 1.43 -7.42
N ASN A 46 -15.23 1.37 -6.17
CA ASN A 46 -14.34 0.32 -5.69
C ASN A 46 -15.05 -0.78 -4.87
N ALA A 47 -16.39 -0.78 -4.82
CA ALA A 47 -17.18 -1.66 -3.95
C ALA A 47 -16.86 -3.15 -4.12
N GLY A 48 -16.57 -3.60 -5.35
CA GLY A 48 -16.23 -5.00 -5.62
C GLY A 48 -14.94 -5.45 -4.92
N LEU A 49 -13.88 -4.65 -4.97
CA LEU A 49 -12.62 -4.99 -4.30
C LEU A 49 -12.72 -4.81 -2.77
N ILE A 50 -13.48 -3.81 -2.30
CA ILE A 50 -13.79 -3.67 -0.87
C ILE A 50 -14.47 -4.93 -0.33
N ALA A 51 -15.48 -5.45 -1.04
CA ALA A 51 -16.19 -6.67 -0.64
C ALA A 51 -15.25 -7.89 -0.61
N LEU A 52 -14.33 -8.02 -1.57
CA LEU A 52 -13.35 -9.10 -1.58
C LEU A 52 -12.35 -9.00 -0.41
N ILE A 53 -11.86 -7.80 -0.09
CA ILE A 53 -10.94 -7.61 1.04
C ILE A 53 -11.64 -7.95 2.37
N ASN A 54 -12.91 -7.55 2.53
CA ASN A 54 -13.69 -7.92 3.70
C ASN A 54 -13.87 -9.45 3.81
N ALA A 55 -14.28 -10.10 2.72
CA ALA A 55 -14.41 -11.56 2.68
C ALA A 55 -13.09 -12.30 2.95
N LEU A 56 -11.96 -11.72 2.51
CA LEU A 56 -10.63 -12.25 2.85
C LEU A 56 -10.33 -12.09 4.34
N SER A 57 -10.62 -10.93 4.93
CA SER A 57 -10.37 -10.63 6.34
C SER A 57 -11.22 -11.45 7.33
N GLU A 58 -12.29 -12.07 6.85
CA GLU A 58 -13.07 -13.04 7.64
C GLU A 58 -12.36 -14.39 7.78
N LYS A 59 -11.37 -14.69 6.93
CA LYS A 59 -10.69 -15.99 6.85
C LYS A 59 -9.22 -15.96 7.23
N THR A 60 -8.58 -14.80 7.17
CA THR A 60 -7.15 -14.61 7.45
C THR A 60 -6.90 -13.25 8.06
N GLU A 61 -5.78 -13.09 8.76
CA GLU A 61 -5.40 -11.81 9.33
C GLU A 61 -4.87 -10.87 8.23
N VAL A 62 -5.61 -9.79 7.96
CA VAL A 62 -5.25 -8.82 6.93
C VAL A 62 -4.72 -7.54 7.56
N PHE A 63 -3.52 -7.13 7.13
CA PHE A 63 -2.90 -5.85 7.44
C PHE A 63 -2.95 -4.98 6.19
N TYR A 64 -3.47 -3.75 6.31
CA TYR A 64 -3.56 -2.82 5.18
C TYR A 64 -2.80 -1.54 5.49
N PHE A 65 -1.76 -1.28 4.70
CA PHE A 65 -0.99 -0.05 4.72
C PHE A 65 -1.55 0.88 3.66
N GLU A 66 -1.97 2.07 4.05
CA GLU A 66 -2.40 3.08 3.07
C GLU A 66 -1.21 3.50 2.20
N GLY A 67 -1.45 3.61 0.90
CA GLY A 67 -0.52 4.22 -0.04
C GLY A 67 -0.91 5.64 -0.39
N ASN A 68 -0.25 6.19 -1.40
CA ASN A 68 -0.53 7.54 -1.85
C ASN A 68 -1.69 7.61 -2.87
N HIS A 69 -2.15 6.46 -3.38
CA HIS A 69 -3.34 6.36 -4.22
C HIS A 69 -4.58 5.83 -3.48
N ASP A 70 -4.42 5.21 -2.31
CA ASP A 70 -5.49 4.58 -1.55
C ASP A 70 -5.44 4.94 -0.04
N PHE A 71 -6.14 6.01 0.33
CA PHE A 71 -6.08 6.58 1.68
C PHE A 71 -7.43 7.09 2.19
N GLY A 72 -7.49 7.37 3.50
CA GLY A 72 -8.72 7.73 4.20
C GLY A 72 -9.62 6.52 4.43
N ILE A 73 -9.02 5.33 4.54
CA ILE A 73 -9.69 4.06 4.81
C ILE A 73 -9.94 3.98 6.31
N ASN A 74 -11.09 3.44 6.71
CA ASN A 74 -11.47 3.33 8.11
C ASN A 74 -12.18 1.99 8.39
N SER A 75 -12.38 1.71 9.68
CA SER A 75 -12.99 0.46 10.15
C SER A 75 -14.47 0.29 9.75
N VAL A 76 -15.15 1.36 9.31
CA VAL A 76 -16.52 1.21 8.76
C VAL A 76 -16.45 0.54 7.38
N LEU A 77 -15.41 0.81 6.60
CA LEU A 77 -15.20 0.21 5.28
C LEU A 77 -14.60 -1.20 5.38
N LEU A 78 -13.60 -1.36 6.24
CA LEU A 78 -12.84 -2.59 6.40
C LEU A 78 -12.77 -2.99 7.90
N PRO A 79 -13.86 -3.52 8.49
CA PRO A 79 -13.98 -3.71 9.94
C PRO A 79 -13.02 -4.74 10.54
N CYS A 80 -12.69 -5.80 9.79
CA CYS A 80 -11.83 -6.89 10.27
C CYS A 80 -10.37 -6.76 9.79
N VAL A 81 -10.00 -5.60 9.22
CA VAL A 81 -8.66 -5.34 8.69
C VAL A 81 -7.88 -4.47 9.66
N LYS A 82 -6.62 -4.81 9.91
CA LYS A 82 -5.69 -3.97 10.69
C LYS A 82 -5.16 -2.86 9.80
N LEU A 83 -5.69 -1.65 9.99
CA LEU A 83 -5.36 -0.48 9.17
C LEU A 83 -4.12 0.25 9.68
N TYR A 84 -3.19 0.52 8.77
CA TYR A 84 -1.97 1.31 8.96
C TYR A 84 -2.04 2.54 8.04
N PRO A 85 -2.75 3.60 8.46
CA PRO A 85 -2.70 4.88 7.77
C PRO A 85 -1.28 5.38 7.69
N ARG A 86 -0.99 6.27 6.73
CA ARG A 86 0.37 6.79 6.51
C ARG A 86 1.03 7.36 7.78
N SER A 87 0.25 7.94 8.68
CA SER A 87 0.74 8.48 9.97
C SER A 87 1.24 7.42 10.95
N LEU A 88 0.80 6.16 10.80
CA LEU A 88 1.26 5.02 11.60
C LEU A 88 2.36 4.23 10.89
N GLN A 89 2.85 4.72 9.74
CA GLN A 89 3.96 4.12 9.02
C GLN A 89 5.27 4.88 9.31
N PRO A 90 6.40 4.17 9.45
CA PRO A 90 6.54 2.73 9.30
C PRO A 90 6.13 1.95 10.54
N ALA A 91 5.51 0.79 10.33
CA ALA A 91 5.09 -0.09 11.41
C ALA A 91 6.16 -1.16 11.67
N LEU A 92 6.41 -1.45 12.94
CA LEU A 92 7.42 -2.41 13.36
C LEU A 92 6.79 -3.80 13.56
N PHE A 93 7.34 -4.79 12.87
CA PHE A 93 6.93 -6.19 12.95
C PHE A 93 8.11 -7.06 13.39
N LEU A 94 7.80 -8.20 14.01
CA LEU A 94 8.78 -9.21 14.41
C LEU A 94 8.57 -10.45 13.55
N TRP A 95 9.64 -10.93 12.92
CA TRP A 95 9.64 -12.16 12.15
C TRP A 95 10.94 -12.93 12.43
N GLU A 96 10.81 -14.18 12.88
CA GLU A 96 11.94 -15.06 13.25
C GLU A 96 12.99 -14.37 14.15
N GLY A 97 12.54 -13.61 15.14
CA GLY A 97 13.41 -12.89 16.09
C GLY A 97 14.07 -11.63 15.52
N ARG A 98 13.87 -11.32 14.22
CA ARG A 98 14.32 -10.07 13.59
C ARG A 98 13.18 -9.06 13.49
N ARG A 99 13.50 -7.80 13.77
CA ARG A 99 12.56 -6.68 13.64
C ARG A 99 12.61 -6.11 12.23
N PHE A 100 11.45 -5.92 11.62
CA PHE A 100 11.31 -5.34 10.29
C PHE A 100 10.39 -4.12 10.33
N PHE A 101 10.77 -3.06 9.63
CA PHE A 101 9.84 -1.98 9.31
C PHE A 101 9.06 -2.30 8.05
N LEU A 102 7.75 -2.12 8.12
CA LEU A 102 6.85 -2.21 6.98
C LEU A 102 6.25 -0.83 6.72
N ALA A 103 6.24 -0.41 5.45
CA ALA A 103 5.54 0.78 4.99
C ALA A 103 5.19 0.67 3.50
N HIS A 104 4.25 1.47 3.03
CA HIS A 104 4.01 1.62 1.61
C HIS A 104 5.27 2.15 0.88
N GLY A 105 6.02 3.07 1.48
CA GLY A 105 7.32 3.54 0.98
C GLY A 105 7.34 4.98 0.48
N ASP A 106 6.18 5.63 0.40
CA ASP A 106 6.02 7.07 0.09
C ASP A 106 6.41 7.99 1.27
N ILE A 107 6.90 7.39 2.36
CA ILE A 107 7.56 8.09 3.47
C ILE A 107 9.05 8.35 3.17
N PHE A 108 9.57 9.43 3.73
CA PHE A 108 10.97 9.84 3.58
C PHE A 108 11.42 10.11 2.12
N ILE A 109 10.50 10.54 1.24
CA ILE A 109 10.81 10.97 -0.14
C ILE A 109 11.43 12.37 -0.13
N THR A 110 10.62 13.42 0.01
CA THR A 110 11.06 14.83 0.06
C THR A 110 10.12 15.64 0.94
N LYS A 111 10.59 16.79 1.44
CA LYS A 111 9.74 17.72 2.23
C LYS A 111 8.57 18.29 1.42
N THR A 112 8.76 18.49 0.11
CA THR A 112 7.71 18.98 -0.78
C THR A 112 6.63 17.92 -0.99
N TYR A 113 7.01 16.67 -1.18
CA TYR A 113 6.08 15.55 -1.22
C TYR A 113 5.32 15.39 0.09
N GLU A 114 6.01 15.52 1.23
CA GLU A 114 5.38 15.48 2.54
C GLU A 114 4.33 16.59 2.73
N CYS A 115 4.63 17.80 2.27
CA CYS A 115 3.66 18.91 2.30
C CYS A 115 2.43 18.59 1.42
N TYR A 116 2.66 18.07 0.22
CA TYR A 116 1.60 17.68 -0.71
C TYR A 116 0.67 16.63 -0.09
N ILE A 117 1.21 15.52 0.41
CA ILE A 117 0.40 14.42 0.93
C ILE A 117 -0.33 14.80 2.22
N ARG A 118 0.29 15.59 3.10
CA ARG A 118 -0.36 16.14 4.30
C ARG A 118 -1.50 17.08 3.96
N THR A 119 -1.37 17.84 2.88
CA THR A 119 -2.46 18.72 2.41
C THR A 119 -3.63 17.89 1.91
N MET A 120 -3.36 16.92 1.03
CA MET A 120 -4.37 16.02 0.46
C MET A 120 -5.10 15.17 1.50
N THR A 121 -4.43 14.82 2.59
CA THR A 121 -4.99 14.02 3.69
C THR A 121 -5.51 14.88 4.86
N SER A 122 -5.46 16.22 4.76
CA SER A 122 -5.94 17.10 5.82
C SER A 122 -7.48 17.06 5.94
N PRO A 123 -8.06 17.09 7.16
CA PRO A 123 -9.51 17.04 7.35
C PRO A 123 -10.28 18.10 6.54
N LEU A 124 -9.71 19.30 6.39
CA LEU A 124 -10.30 20.38 5.61
C LEU A 124 -10.40 20.03 4.12
N VAL A 125 -9.32 19.54 3.52
CA VAL A 125 -9.30 19.15 2.10
C VAL A 125 -10.20 17.93 1.88
N LEU A 126 -10.17 16.94 2.77
CA LEU A 126 -11.06 15.77 2.67
C LEU A 126 -12.54 16.17 2.75
N SER A 127 -12.89 17.11 3.63
CA SER A 127 -14.25 17.64 3.74
C SER A 127 -14.67 18.36 2.45
N LEU A 128 -13.78 19.20 1.90
CA LEU A 128 -14.02 19.90 0.63
C LEU A 128 -14.20 18.90 -0.53
N LEU A 129 -13.32 17.90 -0.65
CA LEU A 129 -13.43 16.87 -1.68
C LEU A 129 -14.75 16.09 -1.54
N LYS A 130 -15.19 15.77 -0.32
CA LYS A 130 -16.47 15.11 -0.06
C LYS A 130 -17.67 15.97 -0.44
N LEU A 131 -17.60 17.27 -0.19
CA LEU A 131 -18.63 18.21 -0.62
C LEU A 131 -18.70 18.27 -2.14
N LEU A 132 -17.56 18.43 -2.82
CA LEU A 132 -17.47 18.46 -4.28
C LEU A 132 -17.94 17.14 -4.90
N ASP A 133 -17.64 16.01 -4.27
CA ASP A 133 -18.11 14.70 -4.70
C ASP A 133 -19.63 14.62 -4.69
N ARG A 134 -20.26 15.06 -3.60
CA ARG A 134 -21.72 15.11 -3.46
C ARG A 134 -22.37 16.08 -4.44
N LEU A 135 -21.84 17.29 -4.57
CA LEU A 135 -22.38 18.32 -5.48
C LEU A 135 -22.24 17.93 -6.95
N SER A 136 -21.15 17.25 -7.30
CA SER A 136 -20.93 16.75 -8.67
C SER A 136 -21.54 15.38 -8.94
N LEU A 137 -22.23 14.78 -7.97
CA LEU A 137 -22.76 13.41 -8.03
C LEU A 137 -21.69 12.39 -8.47
N GLY A 138 -20.46 12.56 -8.00
CA GLY A 138 -19.32 11.69 -8.32
C GLY A 138 -18.67 11.91 -9.69
N VAL A 139 -19.16 12.85 -10.52
CA VAL A 139 -18.63 13.08 -11.88
C VAL A 139 -17.18 13.54 -11.83
N ILE A 140 -16.80 14.37 -10.86
CA ILE A 140 -15.41 14.84 -10.72
C ILE A 140 -14.49 13.67 -10.38
N TYR A 141 -14.85 12.86 -9.38
CA TYR A 141 -14.09 11.68 -9.00
C TYR A 141 -13.92 10.72 -10.18
N ALA A 142 -15.01 10.38 -10.89
CA ALA A 142 -14.95 9.48 -12.04
C ALA A 142 -14.02 10.01 -13.16
N LYS A 143 -13.99 11.32 -13.41
CA LYS A 143 -13.06 11.93 -14.37
C LYS A 143 -11.61 11.81 -13.91
N VAL A 144 -11.34 12.07 -12.63
CA VAL A 144 -9.99 11.96 -12.05
C VAL A 144 -9.53 10.50 -12.06
N SER A 145 -10.38 9.57 -11.62
CA SER A 145 -10.12 8.12 -11.63
C SER A 145 -9.76 7.65 -13.04
N LYS A 146 -10.58 7.97 -14.05
CA LYS A 146 -10.29 7.66 -15.46
C LYS A 146 -8.96 8.25 -15.95
N LYS A 147 -8.60 9.46 -15.51
CA LYS A 147 -7.31 10.08 -15.88
C LYS A 147 -6.13 9.37 -15.22
N ILE A 148 -6.28 8.92 -13.97
CA ILE A 148 -5.25 8.19 -13.24
C ILE A 148 -5.08 6.77 -13.82
N GLN A 149 -6.17 6.06 -14.09
CA GLN A 149 -6.13 4.72 -14.71
C GLN A 149 -5.44 4.70 -16.09
N LYS A 150 -5.51 5.81 -16.83
CA LYS A 150 -4.81 5.97 -18.12
C LYS A 150 -3.30 6.21 -17.97
N LYS A 151 -2.81 6.60 -16.79
CA LYS A 151 -1.37 6.80 -16.58
C LYS A 151 -0.68 5.44 -16.53
N PRO A 152 0.37 5.22 -17.33
CA PRO A 152 1.13 3.98 -17.21
C PRO A 152 1.79 3.92 -15.83
N ILE A 153 1.73 2.75 -15.20
CA ILE A 153 2.49 2.46 -13.99
C ILE A 153 3.97 2.51 -14.38
N LYS A 154 4.73 3.40 -13.75
CA LYS A 154 6.16 3.51 -13.98
C LYS A 154 6.86 2.37 -13.24
N LEU A 155 7.66 1.62 -13.98
CA LEU A 155 8.58 0.63 -13.43
C LEU A 155 9.94 1.31 -13.29
N LEU A 156 10.48 1.36 -12.06
CA LEU A 156 11.86 1.71 -11.85
C LEU A 156 12.73 0.47 -12.09
N GLN A 157 13.32 0.41 -13.27
CA GLN A 157 14.41 -0.54 -13.51
C GLN A 157 15.71 0.08 -13.03
N MET A 158 16.38 -0.64 -12.14
CA MET A 158 17.70 -0.27 -11.63
C MET A 158 18.64 -1.44 -11.89
N ASP A 159 19.89 -1.19 -12.21
CA ASP A 159 20.91 -2.24 -12.20
C ASP A 159 21.22 -2.73 -10.77
N GLY A 160 22.19 -3.63 -10.62
CA GLY A 160 22.57 -4.17 -9.30
C GLY A 160 23.14 -3.10 -8.36
N GLY A 161 24.15 -2.37 -8.81
CA GLY A 161 24.84 -1.38 -7.97
C GLY A 161 23.96 -0.17 -7.61
N ALA A 162 23.14 0.29 -8.55
CA ALA A 162 22.16 1.34 -8.31
C ALA A 162 21.10 0.91 -7.29
N PHE A 163 20.65 -0.36 -7.35
CA PHE A 163 19.69 -0.89 -6.40
C PHE A 163 20.29 -1.01 -4.99
N GLU A 164 21.52 -1.48 -4.85
CA GLU A 164 22.21 -1.55 -3.55
C GLU A 164 22.36 -0.17 -2.91
N LYS A 165 22.78 0.82 -3.69
CA LYS A 165 22.87 2.22 -3.23
C LYS A 165 21.50 2.74 -2.76
N PHE A 166 20.46 2.51 -3.57
CA PHE A 166 19.10 2.92 -3.23
C PHE A 166 18.60 2.23 -1.95
N ALA A 167 18.79 0.92 -1.82
CA ALA A 167 18.41 0.14 -0.66
C ALA A 167 19.11 0.63 0.61
N LEU A 168 20.41 0.95 0.51
CA LEU A 168 21.17 1.52 1.62
C LEU A 168 20.64 2.89 2.03
N GLU A 169 20.44 3.81 1.08
CA GLU A 169 19.87 5.14 1.35
C GLU A 169 18.48 5.07 2.00
N ARG A 170 17.65 4.12 1.56
CA ARG A 170 16.34 3.85 2.20
C ARG A 170 16.56 3.32 3.61
N PHE A 171 17.32 2.25 3.79
CA PHE A 171 17.56 1.64 5.10
C PHE A 171 18.12 2.63 6.14
N GLU A 172 19.00 3.54 5.75
CA GLU A 172 19.53 4.60 6.62
C GLU A 172 18.43 5.54 7.12
N LYS A 173 17.48 5.94 6.27
CA LYS A 173 16.34 6.79 6.67
C LYS A 173 15.47 6.11 7.73
N TYR A 174 15.20 4.81 7.56
CA TYR A 174 14.47 4.03 8.55
C TYR A 174 15.26 3.83 9.84
N SER A 175 16.57 3.63 9.75
CA SER A 175 17.45 3.51 10.92
C SER A 175 17.50 4.81 11.73
N GLN A 176 17.55 5.96 11.05
CA GLN A 176 17.45 7.28 11.68
C GLN A 176 16.09 7.46 12.37
N PHE A 177 15.00 7.02 11.74
CA PHE A 177 13.67 7.02 12.36
C PHE A 177 13.64 6.12 13.61
N ALA A 178 14.21 4.92 13.58
CA ALA A 178 14.30 4.04 14.75
C ALA A 178 15.05 4.70 15.90
N LYS A 179 16.21 5.30 15.60
CA LYS A 179 17.04 6.00 16.59
C LYS A 179 16.30 7.17 17.21
N LYS A 180 15.64 8.00 16.39
CA LYS A 180 14.85 9.15 16.86
C LYS A 180 13.71 8.75 17.79
N ASN A 181 13.11 7.59 17.58
CA ASN A 181 11.97 7.09 18.35
C ASN A 181 12.35 6.03 19.40
N ASN A 182 13.65 5.81 19.67
CA ASN A 182 14.15 4.83 20.64
C ASN A 182 13.64 3.39 20.42
N LEU A 183 13.49 2.95 19.17
CA LEU A 183 12.90 1.65 18.81
C LEU A 183 13.90 0.47 18.81
N GLY A 184 15.15 0.73 19.16
CA GLY A 184 16.24 -0.25 19.13
C GLY A 184 16.70 -0.59 17.70
N PHE A 185 17.44 -1.69 17.58
CA PHE A 185 17.94 -2.17 16.28
C PHE A 185 16.81 -2.77 15.43
N VAL A 186 16.85 -2.47 14.13
CA VAL A 186 15.93 -3.02 13.13
C VAL A 186 16.75 -3.80 12.11
N GLY A 187 16.36 -5.06 11.89
CA GLY A 187 17.08 -6.00 11.04
C GLY A 187 16.77 -5.84 9.55
N GLY A 188 15.67 -5.19 9.19
CA GLY A 188 15.38 -4.89 7.80
C GLY A 188 14.16 -4.00 7.55
N VAL A 189 13.94 -3.68 6.28
CA VAL A 189 12.81 -2.88 5.80
C VAL A 189 12.11 -3.62 4.67
N ILE A 190 10.78 -3.59 4.65
CA ILE A 190 9.94 -4.08 3.55
C ILE A 190 9.05 -2.92 3.11
N GLU A 191 9.18 -2.49 1.86
CA GLU A 191 8.36 -1.40 1.33
C GLU A 191 7.90 -1.60 -0.11
N GLY A 192 6.77 -0.97 -0.44
CA GLY A 192 6.22 -0.89 -1.79
C GLY A 192 6.65 0.37 -2.53
N HIS A 193 5.68 1.05 -3.17
CA HIS A 193 5.76 2.35 -3.86
C HIS A 193 6.69 2.44 -5.08
N PHE A 194 7.92 1.94 -4.98
CA PHE A 194 8.95 2.07 -6.02
C PHE A 194 8.84 1.02 -7.13
N HIS A 195 8.07 -0.05 -6.91
CA HIS A 195 7.80 -1.11 -7.88
C HIS A 195 9.08 -1.78 -8.44
N ILE A 196 10.08 -2.01 -7.60
CA ILE A 196 11.40 -2.54 -8.04
C ILE A 196 11.40 -4.08 -8.04
N GLY A 197 10.75 -4.72 -7.07
CA GLY A 197 10.66 -6.19 -7.02
C GLY A 197 11.97 -6.92 -6.74
N LYS A 198 12.90 -6.29 -6.02
CA LYS A 198 14.23 -6.82 -5.66
C LYS A 198 14.40 -6.88 -4.13
N LYS A 199 15.31 -7.75 -3.67
CA LYS A 199 15.61 -7.94 -2.25
C LYS A 199 17.10 -8.03 -1.95
N LEU A 200 17.47 -7.53 -0.78
CA LEU A 200 18.71 -7.75 -0.04
C LEU A 200 18.33 -8.23 1.36
N ASP A 201 19.29 -8.73 2.14
CA ASP A 201 19.03 -9.29 3.47
C ASP A 201 18.37 -8.31 4.45
N TYR A 202 18.61 -7.01 4.27
CA TYR A 202 18.11 -5.93 5.13
C TYR A 202 17.06 -5.04 4.43
N TYR A 203 16.72 -5.31 3.16
CA TYR A 203 15.82 -4.45 2.41
C TYR A 203 15.08 -5.20 1.30
N ILE A 204 13.76 -5.18 1.35
CA ILE A 204 12.87 -5.81 0.36
C ILE A 204 12.01 -4.72 -0.28
N SER A 205 12.17 -4.51 -1.58
CA SER A 205 11.26 -3.65 -2.36
C SER A 205 10.27 -4.50 -3.13
N LEU A 206 8.99 -4.32 -2.82
CA LEU A 206 7.90 -5.06 -3.44
C LEU A 206 7.68 -4.61 -4.90
N PRO A 207 7.32 -5.55 -5.79
CA PRO A 207 6.97 -5.24 -7.17
C PRO A 207 5.56 -4.65 -7.24
N SER A 208 5.22 -4.02 -8.36
CA SER A 208 3.82 -3.73 -8.65
C SER A 208 3.12 -5.00 -9.14
N PHE A 209 2.07 -5.45 -8.44
CA PHE A 209 1.28 -6.60 -8.89
C PHE A 209 0.70 -6.35 -10.29
N TYR A 210 0.22 -5.13 -10.58
CA TYR A 210 -0.34 -4.76 -11.87
C TYR A 210 0.67 -4.80 -13.03
N CYS A 211 1.97 -4.83 -12.76
CA CYS A 211 2.99 -4.98 -13.79
C CYS A 211 3.55 -6.39 -13.87
N GLU A 212 3.81 -7.00 -12.73
CA GLU A 212 4.59 -8.24 -12.65
C GLU A 212 3.77 -9.47 -12.25
N LYS A 213 2.55 -9.26 -11.73
CA LYS A 213 1.67 -10.33 -11.23
C LYS A 213 2.32 -11.19 -10.15
N ARG A 214 3.27 -10.62 -9.42
CA ARG A 214 4.02 -11.29 -8.35
C ARG A 214 3.54 -10.77 -7.00
N ALA A 215 3.19 -11.68 -6.12
CA ALA A 215 3.11 -11.44 -4.68
C ALA A 215 4.36 -12.02 -4.01
N PHE A 216 4.79 -11.39 -2.91
CA PHE A 216 5.85 -11.95 -2.08
C PHE A 216 5.22 -12.90 -1.06
N ILE A 217 5.62 -14.17 -1.12
CA ILE A 217 5.21 -15.19 -0.15
C ILE A 217 6.39 -15.40 0.79
N ILE A 218 6.15 -15.19 2.08
CA ILE A 218 7.11 -15.48 3.15
C ILE A 218 6.53 -16.67 3.92
N GLN A 219 7.28 -17.76 3.96
CA GLN A 219 6.94 -18.94 4.76
C GLN A 219 7.93 -19.02 5.91
N SER A 220 7.45 -19.27 7.13
CA SER A 220 8.36 -19.67 8.20
C SER A 220 8.78 -21.12 7.98
N ASN A 221 10.06 -21.41 8.21
CA ASN A 221 10.58 -22.78 8.11
C ASN A 221 10.27 -23.62 9.36
N GLN A 222 9.56 -23.08 10.35
CA GLN A 222 9.16 -23.84 11.53
C GLN A 222 7.90 -24.65 11.22
N LYS A 223 8.10 -25.94 10.89
CA LYS A 223 7.08 -26.96 11.14
C LYS A 223 6.82 -26.98 12.64
N SER A 224 5.60 -26.60 13.03
CA SER A 224 5.06 -26.90 14.36
C SER A 224 5.06 -28.40 14.62
#